data_AF-A0A1F9V1L8-F1
#
_entry.id   AF-A0A1F9V1L8-F1
#
_cell.length_a   1.000
_cell.length_b   1.000
_cell.length_c   1.000
_cell.angle_alpha   90.00
_cell.angle_beta   90.00
_cell.angle_gamma   90.00
#
_symmetry.space_group_name_H-M   'P 1'
#
loop_
_entity.id
_entity.type
_entity.pdbx_description
1 polymer ?
#
loop_
_entity_poly.entity_id
_entity_poly.type
_entity_poly.pdbx_seq_one_letter_code
_entity_poly.pdbx_strand_id
1 'polypeptide(L)'
;MKSITIHDMDSVLAARLQRQARESGLSLNKAIKKLLAAALGVAPAGAIDRRRDFEGLCGVWSKQEAKAFQKAVREFERVDSEDWA
;
A
#
# COMPACT_ATOMS: atom_id res chain seq x y z
N MET A 1 -15.99 22.14 -0.89
CA MET A 1 -15.00 21.56 -1.82
C MET A 1 -14.59 22.64 -2.81
N LYS A 2 -13.30 22.83 -3.05
CA LYS A 2 -12.83 23.67 -4.15
C LYS A 2 -12.44 22.73 -5.29
N SER A 3 -13.07 22.88 -6.44
CA SER A 3 -12.67 22.16 -7.66
C SER A 3 -11.57 22.95 -8.36
N ILE A 4 -10.60 22.25 -8.92
CA ILE A 4 -9.55 22.84 -9.73
C ILE A 4 -9.59 22.12 -11.08
N THR A 5 -9.69 22.89 -12.16
CA THR A 5 -9.56 22.39 -13.53
C THR A 5 -8.21 22.85 -14.06
N ILE A 6 -7.42 21.91 -14.60
CA ILE A 6 -6.16 22.22 -15.27
C ILE A 6 -6.46 22.27 -16.77
N HIS A 7 -6.40 23.47 -17.34
CA HIS A 7 -6.61 23.68 -18.79
C HIS A 7 -5.33 23.34 -19.57
N ASP A 8 -5.49 22.98 -20.84
CA ASP A 8 -4.40 22.71 -21.79
C ASP A 8 -3.34 21.73 -21.29
N MET A 9 -3.77 20.68 -20.58
CA MET A 9 -2.87 19.64 -20.10
C MET A 9 -2.36 18.81 -21.27
N ASP A 10 -1.03 18.77 -21.42
CA ASP A 10 -0.35 17.92 -22.39
C ASP A 10 -0.81 16.45 -22.29
N SER A 11 -1.09 15.86 -23.45
CA SER A 11 -1.64 14.50 -23.55
C SER A 11 -0.67 13.43 -23.01
N VAL A 12 0.64 13.64 -23.14
CA VAL A 12 1.66 12.73 -22.62
C VAL A 12 1.70 12.83 -21.10
N LEU A 13 1.62 14.04 -20.54
CA LEU A 13 1.52 14.26 -19.10
C LEU A 13 0.26 13.59 -18.52
N ALA A 14 -0.90 13.76 -19.17
CA ALA A 14 -2.15 13.13 -18.74
C ALA A 14 -2.05 11.60 -18.71
N ALA A 15 -1.46 11.00 -19.76
CA ALA A 15 -1.23 9.56 -19.84
C ALA A 15 -0.28 9.07 -18.74
N ARG A 16 0.81 9.80 -18.46
CA ARG A 16 1.76 9.46 -17.39
C ARG A 16 1.10 9.51 -16.02
N LEU A 17 0.28 10.52 -15.74
CA LEU A 17 -0.46 10.63 -14.47
C LEU A 17 -1.42 9.46 -14.28
N GLN A 18 -2.16 9.08 -15.34
CA GLN A 18 -3.05 7.91 -15.28
C GLN A 18 -2.27 6.61 -15.04
N ARG A 19 -1.15 6.41 -15.73
CA ARG A 19 -0.31 5.22 -15.54
C ARG A 19 0.22 5.13 -14.11
N GLN A 20 0.78 6.22 -13.60
CA GLN A 20 1.31 6.26 -12.23
C GLN A 20 0.23 6.03 -11.18
N ALA A 21 -0.99 6.54 -11.40
CA ALA A 21 -2.12 6.27 -10.52
C ALA A 21 -2.47 4.77 -10.48
N ARG A 22 -2.51 4.11 -11.65
CA ARG A 22 -2.75 2.66 -11.77
C ARG A 22 -1.65 1.84 -11.09
N GLU A 23 -0.39 2.13 -11.36
CA GLU A 23 0.78 1.45 -10.76
C GLU A 23 0.80 1.60 -9.24
N SER A 24 0.35 2.75 -8.72
CA SER A 24 0.29 3.01 -7.27
C SER A 24 -0.98 2.47 -6.60
N GLY A 25 -1.93 1.90 -7.36
CA GLY A 25 -3.24 1.50 -6.85
C GLY A 25 -4.10 2.65 -6.30
N LEU A 26 -3.85 3.89 -6.75
CA LEU A 26 -4.52 5.10 -6.27
C LEU A 26 -5.52 5.62 -7.31
N SER A 27 -6.58 6.28 -6.85
CA SER A 27 -7.39 7.10 -7.75
C SER A 27 -6.55 8.25 -8.30
N LEU A 28 -6.85 8.69 -9.53
CA LEU A 28 -6.12 9.78 -10.19
C LEU A 28 -6.04 11.04 -9.32
N ASN A 29 -7.15 11.41 -8.67
CA ASN A 29 -7.19 12.55 -7.75
C ASN A 29 -6.27 12.36 -6.53
N LYS A 30 -6.22 11.16 -5.93
CA LYS A 30 -5.29 10.87 -4.81
C LYS A 30 -3.84 10.93 -5.27
N ALA A 31 -3.53 10.41 -6.45
CA ALA A 31 -2.19 10.45 -7.02
C ALA A 31 -1.73 11.91 -7.28
N ILE A 32 -2.59 12.73 -7.89
CA ILE A 32 -2.32 14.16 -8.14
C ILE A 32 -2.11 14.91 -6.82
N LYS A 33 -2.98 14.70 -5.81
CA LYS A 33 -2.81 15.32 -4.49
C LYS A 33 -1.47 14.95 -3.85
N LYS A 34 -1.06 13.68 -3.94
CA LYS A 34 0.23 13.22 -3.40
C LYS A 34 1.42 13.86 -4.12
N LEU A 35 1.35 13.97 -5.45
CA LEU A 35 2.37 14.62 -6.27
C LEU A 35 2.50 16.11 -5.95
N LEU A 36 1.38 16.84 -5.87
CA LEU A 36 1.36 18.26 -5.53
C LEU A 36 1.85 18.50 -4.10
N ALA A 37 1.42 17.68 -3.15
CA ALA A 37 1.89 17.73 -1.77
C ALA A 37 3.41 17.56 -1.68
N ALA A 38 3.95 16.55 -2.37
CA ALA A 38 5.40 16.32 -2.43
C ALA A 38 6.16 17.48 -3.08
N ALA A 39 5.68 17.99 -4.22
CA ALA A 39 6.29 19.10 -4.94
C ALA A 39 6.30 20.41 -4.14
N LEU A 40 5.26 20.64 -3.32
CA LEU A 40 5.12 21.84 -2.49
C LEU A 40 5.71 21.66 -1.08
N GLY A 41 6.30 20.50 -0.76
CA GLY A 41 6.81 20.20 0.57
C GLY A 41 5.73 20.14 1.66
N VAL A 42 4.47 19.94 1.27
CA VAL A 42 3.34 19.86 2.19
C VAL A 42 3.13 18.38 2.52
N ALA A 43 3.16 18.02 3.81
CA ALA A 43 2.77 16.67 4.22
C ALA A 43 1.32 16.40 3.76
N PRO A 44 1.02 15.26 3.09
CA PRO A 44 -0.33 14.98 2.65
C PRO A 44 -1.27 15.01 3.85
N ALA A 45 -2.26 15.90 3.84
CA ALA A 45 -3.26 15.98 4.90
C ALA A 45 -3.93 14.61 5.07
N GLY A 46 -3.68 13.95 6.21
CA GLY A 46 -4.24 12.64 6.53
C GLY A 46 -3.36 11.42 6.24
N ALA A 47 -2.12 11.59 5.74
CA ALA A 47 -1.13 10.52 5.79
C ALA A 47 -0.59 10.39 7.22
N ILE A 48 -1.39 9.76 8.10
CA ILE A 48 -0.89 9.34 9.41
C ILE A 48 0.09 8.21 9.13
N ASP A 49 1.37 8.46 9.38
CA ASP A 49 2.38 7.41 9.38
C ASP A 49 2.09 6.47 10.55
N ARG A 50 1.36 5.39 10.27
CA ARG A 50 1.03 4.34 11.24
C ARG A 50 2.14 3.30 11.38
N ARG A 51 3.28 3.47 10.69
CA ARG A 51 4.39 2.51 10.79
C ARG A 51 4.77 2.27 12.24
N ARG A 52 4.83 3.35 13.04
CA ARG A 52 5.15 3.32 14.47
C ARG A 52 4.15 2.49 15.28
N ASP A 53 2.87 2.47 14.90
CA ASP A 53 1.84 1.67 15.58
C ASP A 53 2.10 0.16 15.43
N PHE A 54 2.83 -0.25 14.39
CA PHE A 54 3.14 -1.65 14.09
C PHE A 54 4.60 -2.03 14.34
N GLU A 55 5.47 -1.09 14.72
CA GLU A 55 6.89 -1.39 15.00
C GLU A 55 7.04 -2.46 16.08
N GLY A 56 6.18 -2.43 17.11
CA GLY A 56 6.18 -3.43 18.19
C GLY A 56 5.74 -4.83 17.77
N LEU A 57 5.28 -5.04 16.54
CA LEU A 57 4.93 -6.37 16.00
C LEU A 57 6.00 -6.92 15.05
N CYS A 58 6.97 -6.11 14.63
CA CYS A 58 7.98 -6.50 13.67
C CYS A 58 9.18 -7.14 14.37
N GLY A 59 9.51 -8.39 14.02
CA GLY A 59 10.73 -9.05 14.50
C GLY A 59 10.71 -9.48 15.97
N VAL A 60 9.52 -9.60 16.58
CA VAL A 60 9.37 -9.94 18.00
C VAL A 60 9.64 -11.41 18.34
N TRP A 61 9.61 -12.31 17.36
CA TRP A 61 9.76 -13.74 17.62
C TRP A 61 11.23 -14.14 17.71
N SER A 62 11.56 -14.86 18.78
CA SER A 62 12.80 -15.61 18.85
C SER A 62 12.80 -16.77 17.85
N LYS A 63 13.99 -17.27 17.51
CA LYS A 63 14.15 -18.44 16.64
C LYS A 63 13.44 -19.68 17.20
N GLN A 64 13.36 -19.81 18.52
CA GLN A 64 12.70 -20.94 19.19
C GLN A 64 11.17 -20.85 19.05
N GLU A 65 10.60 -19.67 19.28
CA GLU A 65 9.16 -19.42 19.10
C GLU A 65 8.73 -19.64 17.65
N ALA A 66 9.51 -19.13 16.69
CA ALA A 66 9.26 -19.36 15.27
C ALA A 66 9.27 -20.85 14.90
N LYS A 67 10.25 -21.61 15.41
CA LYS A 67 10.34 -23.06 15.18
C LYS A 67 9.18 -23.83 15.82
N ALA A 68 8.79 -23.44 17.04
CA ALA A 68 7.68 -24.07 17.75
C ALA A 68 6.34 -23.84 17.03
N PHE A 69 6.09 -22.60 16.60
CA PHE A 69 4.90 -22.26 15.83
C PHE A 69 4.86 -23.00 14.48
N GLN A 70 5.94 -22.98 13.71
CA GLN A 70 6.05 -23.71 12.44
C GLN A 70 5.74 -25.20 12.60
N LYS A 71 6.23 -25.83 13.68
CA LYS A 71 5.89 -27.22 13.99
C LYS A 71 4.39 -27.40 14.29
N ALA A 72 3.78 -26.47 15.02
CA ALA A 72 2.37 -26.54 15.40
C ALA A 72 1.41 -26.33 14.21
N VAL A 73 1.78 -25.50 13.24
CA VAL A 73 0.93 -25.18 12.07
C VAL A 73 1.18 -26.08 10.86
N ARG A 74 2.12 -27.02 10.94
CA ARG A 74 2.55 -27.87 9.82
C ARG A 74 1.43 -28.65 9.16
N GLU A 75 0.41 -29.04 9.93
CA GLU A 75 -0.74 -29.79 9.42
C GLU A 75 -1.59 -28.95 8.44
N PHE A 76 -1.65 -27.63 8.65
CA PHE A 76 -2.38 -26.71 7.77
C PHE A 76 -1.67 -26.45 6.43
N GLU A 77 -0.42 -26.89 6.26
CA GLU A 77 0.29 -26.81 4.98
C GLU A 77 -0.07 -27.96 4.04
N ARG A 78 -0.74 -29.00 4.55
CA ARG A 78 -1.20 -30.12 3.75
C ARG A 78 -2.53 -29.74 3.08
N VAL A 79 -2.53 -29.77 1.75
CA VAL A 79 -3.77 -29.69 0.99
C VAL A 79 -4.36 -31.10 0.88
N ASP A 80 -5.55 -31.31 1.43
CA ASP A 80 -6.31 -32.54 1.20
C ASP A 80 -7.08 -32.42 -0.11
N SER A 81 -6.93 -33.39 -1.01
CA SER A 81 -7.67 -33.42 -2.27
C SER A 81 -9.16 -33.67 -2.07
N GLU A 82 -9.56 -34.31 -0.97
CA GLU A 82 -10.96 -34.58 -0.66
C GLU A 82 -11.74 -33.30 -0.28
N ASP A 83 -11.06 -32.26 0.22
CA ASP A 83 -11.69 -30.96 0.54
C ASP A 83 -12.19 -30.20 -0.71
N TRP A 84 -11.76 -30.61 -1.90
CA TRP A 84 -12.09 -29.96 -3.19
C TRP A 84 -12.97 -30.81 -4.12
N ALA A 85 -13.42 -31.99 -3.68
CA ALA A 85 -14.31 -32.88 -4.41
C ALA A 85 -15.79 -32.47 -4.27
#